data_AF-A0A968DZ96-F1
#
_entry.id   AF-A0A968DZ96-F1
#
_cell.length_a   1.000
_cell.length_b   1.000
_cell.length_c   1.000
_cell.angle_alpha   90.00
_cell.angle_beta   90.00
_cell.angle_gamma   90.00
#
_symmetry.space_group_name_H-M   'P 1'
#
loop_
_entity.id
_entity.type
_entity.pdbx_description
1 polymer ?
#
loop_
_entity_poly.entity_id
_entity_poly.type
_entity_poly.pdbx_seq_one_letter_code
_entity_poly.pdbx_strand_id
1 'polypeptide(L)'
;MLTKLKQRWRERSGYGEVLKIAFPLILSTGSWSVQHFIDRMFLTWYSPQAIAASMPAGLLFWTVISLFVGMAVYVNTFVAQYYGAKRKDRVGPSVWQGIYRFWSPY
;
A
#
# COMPACT_ATOMS: atom_id res chain seq x y z
N MET A 1 -0.77 -23.99 -28.09
CA MET A 1 -0.48 -22.84 -27.20
C MET A 1 -1.63 -22.53 -26.22
N LEU A 2 -2.88 -22.42 -26.69
CA LEU A 2 -4.05 -22.08 -25.85
C LEU A 2 -4.33 -23.09 -24.70
N THR A 3 -4.04 -24.37 -24.90
CA THR A 3 -4.16 -25.41 -23.88
C THR A 3 -3.20 -25.23 -22.70
N LYS A 4 -1.95 -24.79 -22.95
CA LYS A 4 -0.98 -24.48 -21.89
C LYS A 4 -1.42 -23.28 -21.04
N LEU A 5 -2.05 -22.28 -21.67
CA LEU A 5 -2.63 -21.12 -20.97
C LEU A 5 -3.82 -21.51 -20.09
N LYS A 6 -4.71 -22.36 -20.60
CA LYS A 6 -5.87 -22.86 -19.84
C LYS A 6 -5.47 -23.72 -18.64
N GLN A 7 -4.39 -24.49 -18.77
CA GLN A 7 -3.81 -25.27 -17.69
C GLN A 7 -3.17 -24.36 -16.62
N ARG A 8 -2.31 -23.42 -17.01
CA ARG A 8 -1.72 -22.41 -16.10
C ARG A 8 -2.74 -21.51 -15.40
N TRP A 9 -3.91 -21.30 -15.99
CA TRP A 9 -4.98 -20.54 -15.37
C TRP A 9 -5.63 -21.27 -14.18
N ARG A 10 -5.69 -22.62 -14.24
CA ARG A 10 -6.33 -23.49 -13.24
C ARG A 10 -5.35 -24.19 -12.29
N GLU A 11 -4.05 -24.07 -12.53
CA GLU A 11 -3.03 -24.56 -11.60
C GLU A 11 -3.08 -23.82 -10.26
N ARG A 12 -2.59 -24.48 -9.19
CA ARG A 12 -2.44 -23.88 -7.86
C ARG A 12 -1.38 -22.76 -7.95
N SER A 13 -1.70 -21.55 -7.47
CA SER A 13 -0.95 -20.32 -7.77
C SER A 13 -1.01 -19.88 -9.24
N GLY A 14 -2.02 -20.32 -9.99
CA GLY A 14 -2.27 -19.94 -11.37
C GLY A 14 -2.78 -18.50 -11.53
N TYR A 15 -2.84 -18.03 -12.77
CA TYR A 15 -3.22 -16.64 -13.08
C TYR A 15 -4.58 -16.22 -12.51
N GLY A 16 -5.53 -17.15 -12.40
CA GLY A 16 -6.85 -16.86 -11.83
C GLY A 16 -6.81 -16.55 -10.33
N GLU A 17 -5.95 -17.21 -9.55
CA GLU A 17 -5.79 -16.92 -8.11
C GLU A 17 -5.03 -15.61 -7.89
N VAL A 18 -3.99 -15.37 -8.69
CA VAL A 18 -3.26 -14.09 -8.67
C VAL A 18 -4.18 -12.93 -9.02
N LEU A 19 -5.01 -13.06 -10.06
CA LEU A 19 -5.92 -12.00 -10.49
C LEU A 19 -6.98 -11.68 -9.43
N LYS A 20 -7.46 -12.67 -8.66
CA LYS A 20 -8.40 -12.45 -7.54
C LYS A 20 -7.80 -11.56 -6.44
N ILE A 21 -6.50 -11.67 -6.18
CA ILE A 21 -5.80 -10.85 -5.18
C ILE A 21 -5.38 -9.50 -5.81
N ALA A 22 -4.92 -9.53 -7.06
CA ALA A 22 -4.44 -8.34 -7.76
C ALA A 22 -5.57 -7.37 -8.11
N PHE A 23 -6.77 -7.86 -8.44
CA PHE A 23 -7.90 -7.01 -8.83
C PHE A 23 -8.27 -5.94 -7.78
N PRO A 24 -8.52 -6.28 -6.49
CA PRO A 24 -8.77 -5.26 -5.48
C PRO A 24 -7.57 -4.34 -5.23
N LEU A 25 -6.33 -4.85 -5.35
CA LEU A 25 -5.12 -4.02 -5.23
C LEU A 25 -4.98 -3.01 -6.38
N ILE A 26 -5.31 -3.42 -7.61
CA ILE A 26 -5.33 -2.56 -8.79
C ILE A 26 -6.39 -1.48 -8.63
N LEU A 27 -7.60 -1.84 -8.19
CA LEU A 27 -8.65 -0.86 -7.92
C LEU A 27 -8.20 0.14 -6.84
N SER A 28 -7.66 -0.34 -5.73
CA SER A 28 -7.16 0.53 -4.65
C SER A 28 -6.08 1.49 -5.15
N THR A 29 -5.08 0.98 -5.89
CA THR A 29 -4.00 1.82 -6.43
C THR A 29 -4.50 2.78 -7.50
N GLY A 30 -5.44 2.33 -8.34
CA GLY A 30 -6.09 3.16 -9.35
C GLY A 30 -6.91 4.29 -8.76
N SER A 31 -7.61 4.04 -7.65
CA SER A 31 -8.36 5.07 -6.92
C SER A 31 -7.45 6.21 -6.41
N TRP A 32 -6.24 5.90 -5.95
CA TRP A 32 -5.25 6.93 -5.57
C TRP A 32 -4.87 7.84 -6.75
N SER A 33 -4.66 7.27 -7.94
CA SER A 33 -4.38 8.04 -9.15
C SER A 33 -5.54 8.96 -9.53
N VAL A 34 -6.78 8.46 -9.44
CA VAL A 34 -7.99 9.26 -9.70
C VAL A 34 -8.12 10.39 -8.67
N GLN A 35 -7.89 10.10 -7.39
CA GLN A 35 -7.91 11.11 -6.33
C GLN A 35 -6.90 12.23 -6.62
N HIS A 36 -5.64 11.90 -6.91
CA HIS A 36 -4.62 12.91 -7.22
C HIS A 36 -4.94 13.74 -8.46
N PHE A 37 -5.56 13.13 -9.48
CA PHE A 37 -6.01 13.85 -10.66
C PHE A 37 -7.10 14.87 -10.30
N ILE A 38 -8.11 14.42 -9.54
CA ILE A 38 -9.23 15.28 -9.10
C ILE A 38 -8.69 16.43 -8.23
N ASP A 39 -7.81 16.14 -7.25
CA ASP A 39 -7.19 17.15 -6.39
C ASP A 39 -6.48 18.23 -7.20
N ARG A 40 -5.68 17.82 -8.21
CA ARG A 40 -4.99 18.77 -9.09
C ARG A 40 -5.94 19.56 -9.97
N MET A 41 -7.02 18.96 -10.47
CA MET A 41 -8.03 19.65 -11.26
C MET A 41 -8.67 20.78 -10.44
N PHE A 42 -9.09 20.50 -9.20
CA PHE A 42 -9.65 21.50 -8.29
C PHE A 42 -8.64 22.60 -7.92
N LEU A 43 -7.40 22.23 -7.58
CA LEU A 43 -6.36 23.22 -7.28
C LEU A 43 -6.07 24.14 -8.48
N THR A 44 -6.17 23.60 -9.70
CA THR A 44 -5.94 24.37 -10.92
C THR A 44 -7.00 25.44 -11.15
N TRP A 45 -8.26 25.12 -10.89
CA TRP A 45 -9.34 26.10 -10.98
C TRP A 45 -9.33 27.11 -9.83
N TYR A 46 -8.75 26.76 -8.69
CA TYR A 46 -8.70 27.63 -7.52
C TYR A 46 -7.67 28.76 -7.67
N SER A 47 -6.40 28.44 -7.90
CA SER A 47 -5.34 29.45 -7.96
C SER A 47 -4.01 28.88 -8.50
N PRO A 48 -3.32 29.60 -9.41
CA PRO A 48 -1.97 29.24 -9.84
C PRO A 48 -0.96 29.14 -8.69
N GLN A 49 -1.09 29.99 -7.67
CA GLN A 49 -0.23 29.98 -6.48
C GLN A 49 -0.44 28.72 -5.64
N ALA A 50 -1.69 28.26 -5.51
CA ALA A 50 -2.01 27.03 -4.78
C ALA A 50 -1.45 25.78 -5.46
N ILE A 51 -1.50 25.70 -6.79
CA ILE A 51 -0.86 24.61 -7.56
C ILE A 51 0.65 24.63 -7.33
N ALA A 52 1.28 25.81 -7.46
CA ALA A 52 2.74 25.94 -7.31
C ALA A 52 3.21 25.51 -5.93
N ALA A 53 2.43 25.79 -4.88
CA ALA A 53 2.72 25.36 -3.51
C ALA A 53 2.42 23.86 -3.25
N SER A 54 1.55 23.22 -4.05
CA SER A 54 1.13 21.83 -3.81
C SER A 54 2.26 20.81 -3.95
N MET A 55 3.19 21.02 -4.88
CA MET A 55 4.34 20.14 -5.09
C MET A 55 5.31 20.12 -3.91
N PRO A 56 5.86 21.26 -3.44
CA PRO A 56 6.74 21.27 -2.27
C PRO A 56 6.01 20.84 -1.00
N ALA A 57 4.72 21.19 -0.83
CA ALA A 57 3.92 20.70 0.29
C ALA A 57 3.74 19.17 0.27
N GLY A 58 3.48 18.59 -0.90
CA GLY A 58 3.40 17.14 -1.09
C GLY A 58 4.72 16.43 -0.81
N LEU A 59 5.85 17.02 -1.20
CA LEU A 59 7.17 16.49 -0.89
C LEU A 59 7.44 16.51 0.63
N LEU A 60 7.16 17.64 1.30
CA LEU A 60 7.29 17.74 2.76
C LEU A 60 6.43 16.71 3.48
N PHE A 61 5.17 16.57 3.06
CA PHE A 61 4.28 15.54 3.57
C PHE A 61 4.87 14.14 3.39
N TRP A 62 5.37 13.83 2.19
CA TRP A 62 5.99 12.53 1.92
C TRP A 62 7.24 12.28 2.78
N THR A 63 8.11 13.28 2.92
CA THR A 63 9.31 13.20 3.76
C THR A 63 8.93 12.86 5.20
N VAL A 64 7.96 13.57 5.79
CA VAL A 64 7.52 13.32 7.16
C VAL A 64 6.88 11.93 7.30
N ILE A 65 5.97 11.56 6.39
CA ILE A 65 5.22 10.31 6.51
C ILE A 65 6.05 9.07 6.13
N SER A 66 7.13 9.22 5.36
CA SER A 66 7.95 8.10 4.87
C SER A 66 8.51 7.23 5.99
N LEU A 67 8.86 7.81 7.13
CA LEU A 67 9.34 7.07 8.32
C LEU A 67 8.27 6.10 8.84
N PHE A 68 7.02 6.56 8.86
CA PHE A 68 5.87 5.79 9.31
C PHE A 68 5.55 4.66 8.34
N VAL A 69 5.53 4.99 7.05
CA VAL A 69 5.31 4.02 5.98
C VAL A 69 6.40 2.95 6.00
N GLY A 70 7.66 3.33 6.16
CA GLY A 70 8.80 2.41 6.26
C GLY A 70 8.66 1.43 7.43
N MET A 71 8.25 1.92 8.60
CA MET A 71 8.01 1.06 9.75
C MET A 71 6.80 0.13 9.55
N ALA A 72 5.71 0.62 8.96
CA ALA A 72 4.56 -0.21 8.63
C ALA A 72 4.93 -1.35 7.65
N VAL A 73 5.74 -1.05 6.64
CA VAL A 73 6.28 -2.04 5.68
C VAL A 73 7.18 -3.06 6.39
N TYR A 74 8.01 -2.61 7.33
CA TYR A 74 8.85 -3.49 8.15
C TYR A 74 8.00 -4.46 8.98
N VAL A 75 7.01 -3.95 9.73
CA VAL A 75 6.09 -4.77 10.54
C VAL A 75 5.30 -5.76 9.67
N ASN A 76 4.82 -5.32 8.51
CA ASN A 76 4.10 -6.17 7.56
C ASN A 76 4.92 -7.40 7.13
N THR A 77 6.25 -7.27 7.04
CA THR A 77 7.15 -8.39 6.71
C THR A 77 7.10 -9.47 7.80
N PHE A 78 7.16 -9.09 9.08
CA PHE A 78 7.00 -10.04 10.19
C PHE A 78 5.61 -10.65 10.25
N VAL A 79 4.57 -9.85 10.01
CA VAL A 79 3.19 -10.36 9.94
C VAL A 79 3.06 -11.43 8.86
N ALA A 80 3.58 -11.19 7.66
CA ALA A 80 3.57 -12.16 6.58
C ALA A 80 4.33 -13.45 6.95
N GLN A 81 5.50 -13.33 7.59
CA GLN A 81 6.28 -14.48 8.05
C GLN A 81 5.55 -15.30 9.13
N TYR A 82 4.99 -14.65 10.16
CA TYR A 82 4.26 -15.34 11.22
C TYR A 82 2.96 -15.97 10.73
N TYR A 83 2.26 -15.28 9.82
CA TYR A 83 1.08 -15.82 9.17
C TYR A 83 1.42 -17.07 8.35
N GLY A 84 2.50 -17.03 7.56
CA GLY A 84 3.00 -18.19 6.80
C GLY A 84 3.44 -19.37 7.69
N ALA A 85 4.04 -19.09 8.85
CA ALA A 85 4.47 -20.09 9.82
C ALA A 85 3.33 -20.65 10.71
N LYS A 86 2.07 -20.27 10.46
CA LYS A 86 0.89 -20.59 11.29
C LYS A 86 0.96 -20.13 12.76
N ARG A 87 1.86 -19.18 13.08
CA ARG A 87 2.04 -18.60 14.43
C ARG A 87 1.25 -17.30 14.58
N LYS A 88 -0.08 -17.40 14.46
CA LYS A 88 -0.98 -16.23 14.47
C LYS A 88 -0.96 -15.48 15.82
N ASP A 89 -0.61 -16.17 16.90
CA ASP A 89 -0.41 -15.62 18.25
C ASP A 89 0.64 -14.50 18.29
N ARG A 90 1.63 -14.55 17.38
CA ARG A 90 2.73 -13.56 17.34
C ARG A 90 2.46 -12.35 16.46
N VAL A 91 1.41 -12.38 15.63
CA VAL A 91 1.02 -11.27 14.75
C VAL A 91 0.59 -10.05 15.56
N GLY A 92 -0.28 -10.24 16.56
CA GLY A 92 -0.77 -9.14 17.42
C GLY A 92 0.36 -8.40 18.15
N PRO A 93 1.25 -9.11 18.86
CA PRO A 93 2.43 -8.50 19.49
C PRO A 93 3.33 -7.75 18.51
N SER A 94 3.59 -8.28 17.32
CA SER A 94 4.43 -7.60 16.32
C SER A 94 3.81 -6.31 15.80
N VAL A 95 2.50 -6.31 15.54
CA VAL A 95 1.76 -5.10 15.15
C VAL A 95 1.76 -4.09 16.29
N TRP A 96 1.51 -4.54 17.52
CA TRP A 96 1.51 -3.68 18.70
C TRP A 96 2.89 -3.06 18.95
N GLN A 97 3.97 -3.82 18.79
CA GLN A 97 5.34 -3.30 18.92
C GLN A 97 5.66 -2.25 17.87
N GLY A 98 5.15 -2.39 16.64
CA GLY A 98 5.27 -1.37 15.60
C GLY A 98 4.55 -0.07 15.95
N ILE A 99 3.34 -0.17 16.51
CA ILE A 99 2.53 1.00 16.93
C ILE A 99 3.12 1.64 18.21
N TYR A 100 3.51 0.83 19.19
CA TYR A 100 4.01 1.29 20.48
C TYR A 100 5.37 1.99 20.36
N ARG A 101 6.32 1.42 19.59
CA ARG A 101 7.62 2.07 19.34
C ARG A 101 7.50 3.39 18.60
N PHE A 102 6.36 3.64 17.95
CA PHE A 102 6.09 4.92 17.35
C PHE A 102 5.56 5.96 18.37
N TRP A 103 4.71 5.56 19.31
CA TRP A 103 4.09 6.47 20.29
C TRP A 103 4.94 6.72 21.55
N SER A 104 5.90 5.84 21.86
CA SER A 104 6.84 6.02 22.98
C SER A 104 8.12 6.70 22.51
N PRO A 105 8.46 7.92 23.00
CA PRO A 105 9.75 8.56 22.75
C PRO A 105 10.92 7.96 23.56
N TYR A 106 10.68 6.85 24.29
CA TYR A 106 11.63 6.21 25.20
C TYR A 106 11.66 4.70 24.97
#